data_AF-A0A2A4VNU9-F1
#
_entry.id   AF-A0A2A4VNU9-F1
#
_cell.length_a   1.000
_cell.length_b   1.000
_cell.length_c   1.000
_cell.angle_alpha   90.00
_cell.angle_beta   90.00
_cell.angle_gamma   90.00
#
_symmetry.space_group_name_H-M   'P 1'
#
loop_
_entity.id
_entity.type
_entity.pdbx_description
1 polymer ?
#
loop_
_entity_poly.entity_id
_entity_poly.type
_entity_poly.pdbx_seq_one_letter_code
_entity_poly.pdbx_strand_id
1 'polypeptide(L)'
;MCLSVGLAIAHLLLAAVTAQAKDCRTIPSVQHSLQPAGNAAAGGHIGKHIFDVQAPPGLNSSALNNTMYDTTAHWTTLITAFQALVLPHPPQCAVAGGGNVAFILPSADLAQADRVPGYECTAVSAVYAAQCITLSAHSFAPVRYAFVYKYVIPAGVQDGNWILLTAYPYMY
;
A
#
# COMPACT_ATOMS: atom_id res chain seq x y z
N MET A 1 -52.84 -37.98 29.01
CA MET A 1 -51.68 -37.08 28.95
C MET A 1 -50.43 -37.93 28.80
N CYS A 2 -49.79 -37.90 27.63
CA CYS A 2 -48.42 -38.38 27.42
C CYS A 2 -47.84 -37.49 26.31
N LEU A 3 -47.04 -36.50 26.71
CA LEU A 3 -46.22 -35.72 25.80
C LEU A 3 -44.97 -36.54 25.51
N SER A 4 -44.77 -36.91 24.25
CA SER A 4 -43.44 -37.26 23.75
C SER A 4 -43.01 -36.14 22.83
N VAL A 5 -42.13 -35.30 23.37
CA VAL A 5 -41.47 -34.16 22.73
C VAL A 5 -40.68 -34.70 21.53
N GLY A 6 -41.15 -34.39 20.33
CA GLY A 6 -40.44 -34.66 19.08
C GLY A 6 -39.19 -33.80 19.01
N LEU A 7 -38.04 -34.46 19.06
CA LEU A 7 -36.71 -33.89 18.95
C LEU A 7 -36.48 -33.40 17.50
N ALA A 8 -36.91 -32.18 17.20
CA ALA A 8 -36.57 -31.51 15.95
C ALA A 8 -35.14 -30.95 16.06
N ILE A 9 -34.14 -31.78 15.77
CA ILE A 9 -32.77 -31.31 15.53
C ILE A 9 -32.76 -30.68 14.13
N ALA A 10 -33.24 -29.44 14.06
CA ALA A 10 -33.09 -28.59 12.89
C ALA A 10 -31.59 -28.36 12.66
N HIS A 11 -31.14 -28.72 11.46
CA HIS A 11 -29.78 -28.62 10.99
C HIS A 11 -29.28 -27.17 11.06
N LEU A 12 -28.49 -26.85 12.09
CA LEU A 12 -27.58 -25.71 12.06
C LEU A 12 -26.33 -26.12 11.26
N LEU A 13 -26.47 -26.25 9.95
CA LEU A 13 -25.34 -26.12 9.04
C LEU A 13 -25.00 -24.63 8.99
N LEU A 14 -24.25 -24.16 9.99
CA LEU A 14 -23.49 -22.93 9.87
C LEU A 14 -22.54 -23.14 8.69
N ALA A 15 -22.92 -22.65 7.52
CA ALA A 15 -21.97 -22.39 6.46
C ALA A 15 -21.02 -21.33 7.00
N ALA A 16 -19.92 -21.78 7.62
CA ALA A 16 -18.76 -20.95 7.87
C ALA A 16 -18.24 -20.56 6.49
N VAL A 17 -18.73 -19.45 5.95
CA VAL A 17 -18.09 -18.78 4.82
C VAL A 17 -16.75 -18.33 5.37
N THR A 18 -15.72 -19.16 5.17
CA THR A 18 -14.36 -18.75 5.44
C THR A 18 -14.14 -17.48 4.63
N ALA A 19 -13.93 -16.34 5.29
CA ALA A 19 -13.59 -15.10 4.60
C ALA A 19 -12.28 -15.35 3.86
N GLN A 20 -12.36 -15.65 2.57
CA GLN A 20 -11.19 -15.95 1.76
C GLN A 20 -10.44 -14.65 1.53
N ALA A 21 -9.11 -14.71 1.59
CA ALA A 21 -8.30 -13.61 1.09
C ALA A 21 -8.32 -13.62 -0.45
N LYS A 22 -8.20 -12.46 -1.07
CA LYS A 22 -8.07 -12.29 -2.51
C LYS A 22 -6.80 -11.53 -2.83
N ASP A 23 -6.32 -11.65 -4.07
CA ASP A 23 -5.21 -10.83 -4.55
C ASP A 23 -5.53 -9.35 -4.32
N CYS A 24 -4.74 -8.69 -3.48
CA CYS A 24 -4.88 -7.28 -3.13
C CYS A 24 -4.94 -6.41 -4.38
N ARG A 25 -4.18 -6.76 -5.43
CA ARG A 25 -4.14 -6.02 -6.68
C ARG A 25 -5.49 -6.03 -7.38
N THR A 26 -6.34 -7.04 -7.20
CA THR A 26 -7.64 -7.08 -7.88
C THR A 26 -8.75 -6.31 -7.16
N ILE A 27 -8.47 -5.76 -5.97
CA ILE A 27 -9.48 -5.06 -5.16
C ILE A 27 -9.75 -3.67 -5.77
N PRO A 28 -11.01 -3.30 -6.05
CA PRO A 28 -11.33 -2.01 -6.67
C PRO A 28 -10.80 -0.79 -5.90
N SER A 29 -10.91 -0.79 -4.57
CA SER A 29 -10.37 0.28 -3.72
C SER A 29 -8.84 0.35 -3.75
N VAL A 30 -8.17 -0.79 -3.88
CA VAL A 30 -6.71 -0.84 -4.08
C VAL A 30 -6.36 -0.24 -5.44
N GLN A 31 -7.05 -0.64 -6.51
CA GLN A 31 -6.85 -0.09 -7.86
C GLN A 31 -7.02 1.43 -7.89
N HIS A 32 -8.07 1.94 -7.22
CA HIS A 32 -8.28 3.39 -7.10
C HIS A 32 -7.13 4.07 -6.33
N SER A 33 -6.63 3.43 -5.29
CA SER A 33 -5.52 3.96 -4.46
C SER A 33 -4.13 3.87 -5.12
N LEU A 34 -4.01 3.31 -6.33
CA LEU A 34 -2.74 3.31 -7.09
C LEU A 34 -2.39 4.71 -7.63
N GLN A 35 -3.38 5.60 -7.72
CA GLN A 35 -3.19 6.98 -8.18
C GLN A 35 -3.00 7.92 -6.98
N PRO A 36 -2.06 8.88 -7.02
CA PRO A 36 -1.75 9.77 -5.89
C PRO A 36 -2.97 10.45 -5.26
N ALA A 37 -3.89 10.99 -6.06
CA ALA A 37 -5.10 11.64 -5.58
C ALA A 37 -6.05 10.65 -4.87
N GLY A 38 -6.34 9.50 -5.50
CA GLY A 38 -7.20 8.47 -4.91
C GLY A 38 -6.60 7.86 -3.65
N ASN A 39 -5.27 7.73 -3.62
CA ASN A 39 -4.52 7.30 -2.46
C ASN A 39 -4.67 8.27 -1.28
N ALA A 40 -4.40 9.56 -1.51
CA ALA A 40 -4.50 10.59 -0.49
C ALA A 40 -5.94 10.70 0.06
N ALA A 41 -6.95 10.66 -0.81
CA ALA A 41 -8.36 10.68 -0.41
C ALA A 41 -8.74 9.50 0.50
N ALA A 42 -8.08 8.35 0.34
CA ALA A 42 -8.30 7.17 1.16
C ALA A 42 -7.41 7.09 2.41
N GLY A 43 -6.66 8.15 2.74
CA GLY A 43 -5.72 8.18 3.88
C GLY A 43 -4.40 7.46 3.63
N GLY A 44 -4.07 7.25 2.35
CA GLY A 44 -2.81 6.68 1.89
C GLY A 44 -1.65 7.68 1.87
N HIS A 45 -0.44 7.18 1.61
CA HIS A 45 0.80 7.93 1.73
C HIS A 45 1.73 7.86 0.51
N ILE A 46 1.28 7.35 -0.66
CA ILE A 46 2.17 7.17 -1.82
C ILE A 46 2.81 8.48 -2.27
N GLY A 47 2.07 9.60 -2.16
CA GLY A 47 2.56 10.93 -2.53
C GLY A 47 3.80 11.37 -1.76
N LYS A 48 4.07 10.82 -0.58
CA LYS A 48 5.32 11.09 0.17
C LYS A 48 6.57 10.60 -0.57
N HIS A 49 6.41 9.65 -1.47
CA HIS A 49 7.52 9.00 -2.18
C HIS A 49 7.69 9.51 -3.62
N ILE A 50 6.86 10.46 -4.08
CA ILE A 50 6.88 10.99 -5.44
C ILE A 50 7.11 12.51 -5.39
N PHE A 51 8.13 13.02 -6.09
CA PHE A 51 8.61 14.40 -5.91
C PHE A 51 7.62 15.45 -6.39
N ASP A 52 7.02 15.21 -7.55
CA ASP A 52 6.06 16.12 -8.17
C ASP A 52 4.66 16.04 -7.55
N VAL A 53 4.46 15.20 -6.53
CA VAL A 53 3.22 15.10 -5.77
C VAL A 53 3.37 15.85 -4.45
N GLN A 54 2.52 16.85 -4.22
CA GLN A 54 2.46 17.50 -2.90
C GLN A 54 2.15 16.46 -1.82
N ALA A 55 3.01 16.38 -0.80
CA ALA A 55 2.75 15.56 0.37
C ALA A 55 1.43 16.02 1.05
N PRO A 56 0.60 15.09 1.57
CA PRO A 56 -0.60 15.44 2.31
C PRO A 56 -0.34 16.47 3.43
N PRO A 57 -1.26 17.43 3.66
CA PRO A 57 -1.11 18.39 4.74
C PRO A 57 -1.06 17.69 6.11
N GLY A 58 -0.27 18.23 7.04
CA GLY A 58 -0.15 17.71 8.42
C GLY A 58 0.86 16.59 8.62
N LEU A 59 1.67 16.25 7.60
CA LEU A 59 2.78 15.33 7.76
C LEU A 59 3.97 15.99 8.45
N ASN A 60 4.65 15.21 9.30
CA ASN A 60 5.91 15.63 9.87
C ASN A 60 6.91 15.94 8.74
N SER A 61 7.73 16.94 8.99
CA SER A 61 8.72 17.42 8.04
C SER A 61 9.81 16.38 7.71
N SER A 62 9.89 15.30 8.48
CA SER A 62 10.73 14.12 8.24
C SER A 62 10.18 13.09 7.28
N ALA A 63 8.92 13.22 6.91
CA ALA A 63 8.34 12.50 5.79
C ALA A 63 8.39 13.31 4.49
N LEU A 64 8.77 14.60 4.54
CA LEU A 64 8.96 15.43 3.36
C LEU A 64 10.30 15.06 2.72
N ASN A 65 10.26 14.73 1.44
CA ASN A 65 11.42 14.53 0.58
C ASN A 65 12.25 13.25 0.82
N ASN A 66 11.67 12.20 1.42
CA ASN A 66 12.17 10.82 1.30
C ASN A 66 11.75 10.20 -0.04
N THR A 67 11.94 11.00 -1.08
CA THR A 67 11.27 10.82 -2.35
C THR A 67 12.08 9.90 -3.23
N MET A 68 11.52 8.72 -3.46
CA MET A 68 12.18 7.65 -4.20
C MET A 68 11.87 7.68 -5.69
N TYR A 69 10.82 8.39 -6.11
CA TYR A 69 10.47 8.64 -7.50
C TYR A 69 10.50 10.14 -7.77
N ASP A 70 11.34 10.58 -8.70
CA ASP A 70 11.42 12.00 -9.11
C ASP A 70 10.16 12.53 -9.83
N THR A 71 9.29 11.64 -10.34
CA THR A 71 8.12 11.98 -11.15
C THR A 71 7.00 10.96 -10.97
N THR A 72 5.77 11.41 -11.20
CA THR A 72 4.59 10.54 -11.28
C THR A 72 4.73 9.52 -12.41
N ALA A 73 5.46 9.84 -13.48
CA ALA A 73 5.71 8.91 -14.59
C ALA A 73 6.52 7.67 -14.15
N HIS A 74 7.55 7.85 -13.32
CA HIS A 74 8.31 6.71 -12.78
C HIS A 74 7.49 5.89 -11.79
N TRP A 75 6.66 6.53 -10.96
CA TRP A 75 5.68 5.82 -10.14
C TRP A 75 4.74 4.95 -10.98
N THR A 76 4.13 5.54 -12.02
CA THR A 76 3.22 4.83 -12.92
C THR A 76 3.92 3.66 -13.62
N THR A 77 5.18 3.84 -14.02
CA THR A 77 5.99 2.77 -14.64
C THR A 77 6.18 1.58 -13.70
N LEU A 78 6.54 1.83 -12.44
CA LEU A 78 6.66 0.78 -11.42
C LEU A 78 5.32 0.05 -11.20
N ILE A 79 4.25 0.81 -10.97
CA ILE A 79 2.94 0.21 -10.66
C ILE A 79 2.41 -0.58 -11.84
N THR A 80 2.56 -0.09 -13.08
CA THR A 80 2.17 -0.85 -14.28
C THR A 80 2.94 -2.17 -14.39
N ALA A 81 4.26 -2.15 -14.17
CA ALA A 81 5.05 -3.38 -14.17
C ALA A 81 4.57 -4.36 -13.08
N PHE A 82 4.34 -3.87 -11.86
CA PHE A 82 3.86 -4.69 -10.75
C PHE A 82 2.45 -5.28 -10.99
N GLN A 83 1.55 -4.51 -11.60
CA GLN A 83 0.20 -4.97 -11.96
C GLN A 83 0.24 -6.03 -13.06
N ALA A 84 1.19 -5.93 -14.00
CA ALA A 84 1.35 -6.89 -15.09
C ALA A 84 2.01 -8.21 -14.67
N LEU A 85 2.69 -8.25 -13.51
CA LEU A 85 3.39 -9.44 -13.06
C LEU A 85 2.45 -10.61 -12.74
N VAL A 86 2.75 -11.78 -13.31
CA VAL A 86 2.13 -13.04 -12.92
C VAL A 86 2.87 -13.58 -11.69
N LEU A 87 2.21 -13.55 -10.54
CA LEU A 87 2.80 -13.97 -9.27
C LEU A 87 2.22 -15.34 -8.87
N PRO A 88 3.04 -16.35 -8.56
CA PRO A 88 2.54 -17.63 -8.02
C PRO A 88 1.89 -17.43 -6.64
N HIS A 89 2.37 -16.45 -5.88
CA HIS A 89 1.86 -16.08 -4.57
C HIS A 89 1.64 -14.56 -4.50
N PRO A 90 0.52 -14.05 -5.03
CA PRO A 90 0.24 -12.62 -5.00
C PRO A 90 -0.08 -12.16 -3.57
N PRO A 91 0.06 -10.85 -3.27
CA PRO A 91 -0.33 -10.30 -1.97
C PRO A 91 -1.81 -10.62 -1.69
N GLN A 92 -2.09 -11.22 -0.54
CA GLN A 92 -3.44 -11.65 -0.17
C GLN A 92 -4.05 -10.71 0.87
N CYS A 93 -5.16 -10.07 0.52
CA CYS A 93 -5.93 -9.18 1.39
C CYS A 93 -7.23 -9.88 1.79
N ALA A 94 -7.55 -9.91 3.09
CA ALA A 94 -8.79 -10.49 3.57
C ALA A 94 -10.01 -9.78 2.96
N VAL A 95 -11.03 -10.52 2.53
CA VAL A 95 -12.26 -9.92 1.96
C VAL A 95 -13.04 -9.11 3.00
N ALA A 96 -12.96 -9.49 4.28
CA ALA A 96 -13.50 -8.76 5.42
C ALA A 96 -12.52 -8.81 6.59
N GLY A 97 -12.39 -7.70 7.32
CA GLY A 97 -11.46 -7.57 8.46
C GLY A 97 -10.24 -6.69 8.17
N GLY A 98 -9.67 -6.14 9.23
CA GLY A 98 -8.58 -5.16 9.18
C GLY A 98 -7.17 -5.75 9.23
N GLY A 99 -6.16 -4.93 8.94
CA GLY A 99 -4.76 -5.29 9.07
C GLY A 99 -3.84 -4.55 8.10
N ASN A 100 -2.60 -5.01 8.04
CA ASN A 100 -1.59 -4.58 7.09
C ASN A 100 -1.02 -5.81 6.38
N VAL A 101 -0.79 -5.71 5.07
CA VAL A 101 -0.11 -6.74 4.28
C VAL A 101 1.10 -6.08 3.63
N ALA A 102 2.29 -6.57 3.92
CA ALA A 102 3.50 -6.16 3.22
C ALA A 102 3.87 -7.24 2.21
N PHE A 103 4.15 -6.81 0.98
CA PHE A 103 4.59 -7.69 -0.09
C PHE A 103 5.89 -7.17 -0.68
N ILE A 104 6.87 -8.05 -0.75
CA ILE A 104 8.24 -7.71 -1.12
C ILE A 104 8.57 -8.44 -2.40
N LEU A 105 9.09 -7.71 -3.39
CA LEU A 105 9.57 -8.27 -4.65
C LEU A 105 11.03 -7.88 -4.90
N PRO A 106 11.85 -8.80 -5.41
CA PRO A 106 13.11 -8.44 -6.08
C PRO A 106 12.89 -7.38 -7.16
N SER A 107 13.79 -6.41 -7.26
CA SER A 107 13.72 -5.38 -8.32
C SER A 107 13.84 -5.99 -9.72
N ALA A 108 14.64 -7.06 -9.86
CA ALA A 108 14.82 -7.81 -11.09
C ALA A 108 13.49 -8.36 -11.68
N ASP A 109 12.51 -8.66 -10.83
CA ASP A 109 11.21 -9.18 -11.28
C ASP A 109 10.36 -8.09 -11.94
N LEU A 110 10.62 -6.80 -11.67
CA LEU A 110 9.83 -5.69 -12.17
C LEU A 110 10.35 -5.13 -13.51
N ALA A 111 11.41 -5.72 -14.07
CA ALA A 111 12.10 -5.30 -15.31
C ALA A 111 12.37 -3.77 -15.36
N GLN A 112 12.55 -3.15 -14.20
CA GLN A 112 12.87 -1.74 -14.09
C GLN A 112 14.36 -1.53 -14.38
N ALA A 113 14.71 -0.33 -14.82
CA ALA A 113 16.11 0.06 -14.95
C ALA A 113 16.86 -0.22 -13.63
N ASP A 114 18.12 -0.63 -13.72
CA ASP A 114 19.01 -0.87 -12.56
C ASP A 114 19.09 0.32 -11.60
N ARG A 115 18.61 1.49 -12.03
CA ARG A 115 18.55 2.71 -11.24
C ARG A 115 17.22 3.45 -11.37
N VAL A 116 16.72 3.92 -10.23
CA VAL A 116 15.55 4.79 -10.08
C VAL A 116 16.04 6.19 -9.72
N PRO A 117 15.73 7.22 -10.52
CA PRO A 117 16.03 8.59 -10.13
C PRO A 117 15.07 9.07 -9.04
N GLY A 118 15.62 9.79 -8.07
CA GLY A 118 14.88 10.37 -6.97
C GLY A 118 15.72 11.43 -6.26
N TYR A 119 15.39 11.70 -5.00
CA TYR A 119 16.06 12.72 -4.22
C TYR A 119 16.46 12.19 -2.84
N GLU A 120 17.68 12.53 -2.45
CA GLU A 120 18.21 12.24 -1.11
C GLU A 120 18.21 13.51 -0.27
N CYS A 121 17.79 13.37 0.99
CA CYS A 121 17.90 14.45 1.96
C CYS A 121 19.36 14.59 2.43
N THR A 122 20.01 15.70 2.09
CA THR A 122 21.42 15.94 2.44
C THR A 122 21.59 16.88 3.63
N ALA A 123 20.53 17.57 4.06
CA ALA A 123 20.52 18.38 5.27
C ALA A 123 19.15 18.42 5.92
N VAL A 124 19.14 18.35 7.26
CA VAL A 124 17.94 18.48 8.08
C VAL A 124 17.95 19.78 8.86
N SER A 125 16.77 20.31 9.19
CA SER A 125 16.63 21.51 10.01
C SER A 125 17.22 21.28 11.40
N ALA A 126 18.03 22.24 11.85
CA ALA A 126 18.51 22.31 13.23
C ALA A 126 17.40 22.66 14.23
N VAL A 127 16.30 23.27 13.77
CA VAL A 127 15.16 23.70 14.60
C VAL A 127 14.09 22.62 14.69
N TYR A 128 13.84 21.93 13.57
CA TYR A 128 12.85 20.86 13.48
C TYR A 128 13.58 19.57 13.15
N ALA A 129 13.91 18.80 14.18
CA ALA A 129 14.60 17.53 14.01
C ALA A 129 13.88 16.68 12.97
N ALA A 130 14.68 16.17 12.03
CA ALA A 130 14.27 15.38 10.88
C ALA A 130 13.50 16.13 9.76
N GLN A 131 13.26 17.44 9.81
CA GLN A 131 12.80 18.20 8.63
C GLN A 131 13.86 18.21 7.53
N CYS A 132 13.58 17.67 6.36
CA CYS A 132 14.50 17.85 5.24
C CYS A 132 14.49 19.29 4.71
N ILE A 133 15.65 19.94 4.65
CA ILE A 133 15.80 21.32 4.14
C ILE A 133 16.66 21.42 2.88
N THR A 134 17.38 20.36 2.51
CA THR A 134 18.18 20.32 1.28
C THR A 134 18.06 18.97 0.60
N LEU A 135 17.86 19.02 -0.71
CA LEU A 135 17.75 17.84 -1.56
C LEU A 135 18.84 17.85 -2.61
N SER A 136 19.41 16.67 -2.82
CA SER A 136 20.22 16.38 -4.00
C SER A 136 19.50 15.36 -4.86
N ALA A 137 19.52 15.57 -6.18
CA ALA A 137 19.18 14.51 -7.11
C ALA A 137 20.10 13.31 -6.85
N HIS A 138 19.52 12.13 -6.82
CA HIS A 138 20.23 10.88 -6.58
C HIS A 138 19.65 9.79 -7.48
N SER A 139 20.47 8.79 -7.81
CA SER A 139 20.07 7.65 -8.61
C SER A 139 20.22 6.38 -7.80
N PHE A 140 19.09 5.87 -7.30
CA PHE A 140 19.00 4.76 -6.38
C PHE A 140 19.06 3.42 -7.13
N ALA A 141 19.81 2.44 -6.63
CA ALA A 141 19.82 1.07 -7.18
C ALA A 141 19.07 0.10 -6.25
N PRO A 142 17.74 -0.02 -6.36
CA PRO A 142 16.97 -0.89 -5.49
C PRO A 142 17.27 -2.36 -5.76
N VAL A 143 17.44 -3.13 -4.68
CA VAL A 143 17.49 -4.60 -4.75
C VAL A 143 16.10 -5.21 -4.66
N ARG A 144 15.17 -4.49 -4.03
CA ARG A 144 13.79 -4.92 -3.79
C ARG A 144 12.84 -3.73 -3.70
N TYR A 145 11.55 -4.01 -3.90
CA TYR A 145 10.45 -3.08 -3.66
C TYR A 145 9.47 -3.67 -2.64
N ALA A 146 9.04 -2.83 -1.70
CA ALA A 146 7.98 -3.15 -0.77
C ALA A 146 6.68 -2.48 -1.23
N PHE A 147 5.61 -3.26 -1.26
CA PHE A 147 4.22 -2.82 -1.49
C PHE A 147 3.45 -3.07 -0.21
N VAL A 148 2.99 -2.01 0.44
CA VAL A 148 2.29 -2.09 1.72
C VAL A 148 0.82 -1.81 1.49
N TYR A 149 -0.01 -2.78 1.77
CA TYR A 149 -1.47 -2.65 1.78
C TYR A 149 -1.97 -2.45 3.21
N LYS A 150 -3.01 -1.64 3.35
CA LYS A 150 -3.66 -1.38 4.63
C LYS A 150 -5.17 -1.38 4.47
N TYR A 151 -5.85 -1.97 5.45
CA TYR A 151 -7.28 -1.78 5.59
C TYR A 151 -7.52 -0.47 6.34
N VAL A 152 -8.22 0.47 5.69
CA VAL A 152 -8.53 1.78 6.24
C VAL A 152 -10.04 1.87 6.45
N ILE A 153 -10.44 2.23 7.67
CA ILE A 153 -11.84 2.55 8.00
C ILE A 153 -11.92 4.08 8.06
N PRO A 154 -12.58 4.74 7.10
CA PRO A 154 -12.77 6.18 7.16
C PRO A 154 -13.59 6.58 8.40
N ALA A 155 -13.34 7.79 8.91
CA ALA A 155 -14.09 8.30 10.06
C ALA A 155 -15.59 8.34 9.74
N GLY A 156 -16.41 7.79 10.64
CA GLY A 156 -17.87 7.75 10.46
C GLY A 156 -18.39 6.64 9.53
N VAL A 157 -17.53 5.73 9.08
CA VAL A 157 -17.92 4.56 8.27
C VAL A 157 -17.74 3.28 9.10
N GLN A 158 -18.69 2.35 9.02
CA GLN A 158 -18.63 1.08 9.76
C GLN A 158 -17.68 0.07 9.10
N ASP A 159 -17.62 0.09 7.77
CA ASP A 159 -16.75 -0.78 6.97
C ASP A 159 -15.57 -0.01 6.38
N GLY A 160 -14.45 -0.70 6.23
CA GLY A 160 -13.23 -0.17 5.66
C GLY A 160 -12.98 -0.66 4.25
N ASN A 161 -11.93 -0.13 3.64
CA ASN A 161 -11.46 -0.52 2.33
C ASN A 161 -9.96 -0.84 2.39
N TRP A 162 -9.53 -1.81 1.59
CA TRP A 162 -8.12 -2.03 1.35
C TRP A 162 -7.56 -0.97 0.40
N ILE A 163 -6.40 -0.44 0.72
CA ILE A 163 -5.63 0.46 -0.16
C ILE A 163 -4.19 -0.03 -0.27
N LEU A 164 -3.51 0.34 -1.34
CA LEU A 164 -2.05 0.37 -1.35
C LEU A 164 -1.62 1.59 -0.52
N LEU A 165 -1.25 1.39 0.74
CA LEU A 165 -0.84 2.48 1.63
C LEU A 165 0.38 3.22 1.08
N THR A 166 1.40 2.45 0.65
CA THR A 166 2.63 2.96 0.07
C THR A 166 3.32 1.88 -0.79
N ALA A 167 4.20 2.29 -1.69
CA ALA A 167 5.21 1.40 -2.26
C ALA A 167 6.57 2.13 -2.37
N TYR A 168 7.64 1.46 -1.98
CA TYR A 168 8.97 2.08 -1.94
C TYR A 168 10.10 1.09 -2.24
N PRO A 169 11.18 1.55 -2.90
CA PRO A 169 12.41 0.79 -3.04
C PRO A 169 13.18 0.70 -1.71
N TYR A 170 13.98 -0.35 -1.57
CA TYR A 170 15.01 -0.43 -0.52
C TYR A 170 16.27 -1.13 -1.05
N MET A 171 17.42 -0.85 -0.41
CA MET A 171 18.76 -1.05 -0.99
C MET A 171 19.58 -2.19 -0.38
N TYR A 172 19.00 -2.95 0.56
CA TYR A 172 19.67 -3.96 1.38
C TYR A 172 18.97 -5.33 1.33
#